data_AF-K1PDJ0-F1
#
_entry.id   AF-K1PDJ0-F1
#
_cell.length_a   1.000
_cell.length_b   1.000
_cell.length_c   1.000
_cell.angle_alpha   90.00
_cell.angle_beta   90.00
_cell.angle_gamma   90.00
#
_symmetry.space_group_name_H-M   'P 1'
#
loop_
_entity.id
_entity.type
_entity.pdbx_description
1 polymer ?
#
loop_
_entity_poly.entity_id
_entity_poly.type
_entity_poly.pdbx_seq_one_letter_code
_entity_poly.pdbx_strand_id
1 'polypeptide(L)'
;METSRFVLVFCVICIALCAAEQCVIKGQVNTKLQWYGYMLQKTFQTNDSRVEYQITYPEKECCANLLIYYDDQISQLTESMSCQERVDVLPKDNYQIIPLSTKSAAKGCTLYRDNEGTNFYVCTGERTLNSNGPRSWYFAISRCGASQNQGLLNMNYHFNVTGHYGKCEADPLSKTIYPEN
;
A
#
# COMPACT_ATOMS: atom_id res chain seq x y z
N MET A 1 16.07 -47.41 27.34
CA MET A 1 14.78 -46.75 27.07
C MET A 1 14.96 -45.24 27.24
N GLU A 2 15.81 -44.62 26.42
CA GLU A 2 16.23 -43.20 26.58
C GLU A 2 16.32 -42.42 25.24
N THR A 3 16.04 -43.06 24.11
CA THR A 3 16.11 -42.42 22.78
C THR A 3 14.81 -41.70 22.39
N SER A 4 13.68 -42.00 23.08
CA SER A 4 12.37 -41.45 22.75
C SER A 4 12.15 -40.02 23.27
N ARG A 5 12.81 -39.65 24.37
CA ARG A 5 12.67 -38.33 24.99
C ARG A 5 13.40 -37.21 24.24
N PHE A 6 14.53 -37.50 23.60
CA PHE A 6 15.29 -36.50 22.83
C PHE A 6 14.61 -36.10 21.52
N VAL A 7 13.95 -37.05 20.84
CA VAL A 7 13.26 -36.80 19.56
C VAL A 7 12.01 -35.93 19.75
N LEU A 8 11.27 -36.14 20.84
CA LEU A 8 10.09 -35.33 21.18
C LEU A 8 10.46 -33.89 21.53
N VAL A 9 11.58 -33.67 22.23
CA VAL A 9 12.04 -32.31 22.58
C VAL A 9 12.52 -31.55 21.34
N PHE A 10 13.19 -32.21 20.40
CA PHE A 10 13.62 -31.57 19.13
C PHE A 10 12.45 -31.25 18.20
N CYS A 11 11.40 -32.09 18.19
CA CYS A 11 10.21 -31.87 17.38
C CYS A 11 9.36 -30.69 17.89
N VAL A 12 9.31 -30.47 19.21
CA VAL A 12 8.60 -29.32 19.81
C VAL A 12 9.37 -28.01 19.62
N ILE A 13 10.70 -28.03 19.62
CA ILE A 13 11.53 -26.83 19.38
C ILE A 13 11.45 -26.38 17.90
N CYS A 14 11.24 -27.30 16.94
CA CYS A 14 11.05 -26.95 15.53
C CYS A 14 9.65 -26.39 15.19
N ILE A 15 8.62 -26.59 16.01
CA ILE A 15 7.28 -26.00 15.74
C ILE A 15 7.18 -24.59 16.35
N ALA A 16 8.14 -24.20 17.20
CA ALA A 16 8.37 -22.81 17.62
C ALA A 16 9.22 -22.01 16.60
N LEU A 17 9.51 -22.57 15.42
CA LEU A 17 9.99 -21.80 14.28
C LEU A 17 8.86 -20.89 13.81
N CYS A 18 8.86 -19.67 14.36
CA CYS A 18 8.34 -18.44 13.77
C CYS A 18 7.52 -18.68 12.51
N ALA A 19 6.21 -18.94 12.67
CA ALA A 19 5.28 -18.52 11.65
C ALA A 19 5.40 -17.00 11.63
N ALA A 20 6.27 -16.47 10.75
CA ALA A 20 6.28 -15.05 10.45
C ALA A 20 4.84 -14.73 10.02
N GLU A 21 4.12 -14.03 10.88
CA GLU A 21 2.70 -13.74 10.69
C GLU A 21 2.62 -12.89 9.41
N GLN A 22 2.24 -13.52 8.29
CA GLN A 22 2.23 -12.86 6.99
C GLN A 22 1.08 -11.84 7.01
N CYS A 23 1.41 -10.55 7.03
CA CYS A 23 0.38 -9.52 7.09
C CYS A 23 -0.05 -9.07 5.70
N VAL A 24 -1.21 -9.56 5.26
CA VAL A 24 -1.77 -9.23 3.94
C VAL A 24 -2.98 -8.32 4.07
N ILE A 25 -2.89 -7.14 3.46
CA ILE A 25 -3.97 -6.15 3.43
C ILE A 25 -4.38 -5.94 1.98
N LYS A 26 -5.65 -6.20 1.68
CA LYS A 26 -6.21 -6.09 0.32
C LYS A 26 -7.51 -5.30 0.35
N GLY A 27 -7.80 -4.61 -0.74
CA GLY A 27 -9.05 -3.86 -0.85
C GLY A 27 -9.29 -3.31 -2.24
N GLN A 28 -10.37 -2.55 -2.34
CA GLN A 28 -10.80 -1.89 -3.56
C GLN A 28 -11.02 -0.41 -3.26
N VAL A 29 -10.56 0.45 -4.16
CA VAL A 29 -10.84 1.88 -4.14
C VAL A 29 -11.83 2.14 -5.26
N ASN A 30 -13.00 2.68 -4.90
CA ASN A 30 -14.04 3.11 -5.82
C ASN A 30 -14.35 4.56 -5.48
N THR A 31 -13.74 5.51 -6.19
CA THR A 31 -13.83 6.93 -5.79
C THR A 31 -13.76 7.90 -6.97
N LYS A 32 -14.45 9.04 -6.82
CA LYS A 32 -14.28 10.22 -7.68
C LYS A 32 -13.29 11.22 -7.10
N LEU A 33 -12.82 11.01 -5.87
CA LEU A 33 -11.87 11.91 -5.21
C LEU A 33 -10.53 11.88 -5.95
N GLN A 34 -9.92 13.05 -6.09
CA GLN A 34 -8.56 13.15 -6.63
C GLN A 34 -7.50 12.66 -5.63
N TRP A 35 -7.81 12.64 -4.33
CA TRP A 35 -6.94 12.10 -3.29
C TRP A 35 -7.76 11.18 -2.39
N TYR A 36 -7.26 9.97 -2.14
CA TYR A 36 -7.91 8.96 -1.31
C TYR A 36 -6.87 8.32 -0.38
N GLY A 37 -7.05 8.48 0.93
CA GLY A 37 -6.08 8.09 1.94
C GLY A 37 -6.40 6.80 2.68
N TYR A 38 -5.49 6.44 3.57
CA TYR A 38 -5.65 5.39 4.59
C TYR A 38 -5.89 3.99 4.03
N MET A 39 -5.23 3.65 2.91
CA MET A 39 -5.27 2.27 2.37
C MET A 39 -4.43 1.30 3.20
N LEU A 40 -3.40 1.83 3.88
CA LEU A 40 -2.55 1.14 4.83
C LEU A 40 -2.04 2.16 5.85
N GLN A 41 -2.25 1.91 7.13
CA GLN A 41 -1.64 2.63 8.25
C GLN A 41 -1.04 1.62 9.22
N LYS A 42 0.29 1.62 9.35
CA LYS A 42 0.99 0.77 10.32
C LYS A 42 2.22 1.48 10.88
N THR A 43 2.55 1.16 12.13
CA THR A 43 3.84 1.51 12.73
C THR A 43 4.83 0.40 12.43
N PHE A 44 6.01 0.76 11.94
CA PHE A 44 7.04 -0.16 11.47
C PHE A 44 8.24 -0.18 12.41
N GLN A 45 8.83 -1.37 12.59
CA GLN A 45 10.07 -1.60 13.33
C GLN A 45 11.26 -0.96 12.61
N THR A 46 12.28 -0.62 13.38
CA THR A 46 13.53 -0.08 12.83
C THR A 46 14.31 -1.16 12.09
N ASN A 47 14.59 -0.91 10.82
CA ASN A 47 15.31 -1.80 9.91
C ASN A 47 14.50 -3.08 9.58
N ASP A 48 14.60 -3.54 8.33
CA ASP A 48 13.95 -4.76 7.80
C ASP A 48 12.42 -4.74 7.66
N SER A 49 11.77 -3.60 7.89
CA SER A 49 10.35 -3.42 7.56
C SER A 49 10.16 -3.31 6.05
N ARG A 50 9.29 -4.15 5.47
CA ARG A 50 9.02 -4.17 4.02
C ARG A 50 7.52 -4.14 3.75
N VAL A 51 7.14 -3.34 2.75
CA VAL A 51 5.81 -3.35 2.14
C VAL A 51 5.96 -3.66 0.67
N GLU A 52 5.53 -4.86 0.28
CA GLU A 52 5.37 -5.25 -1.11
C GLU A 52 3.95 -4.87 -1.54
N TYR A 53 3.79 -4.26 -2.72
CA TYR A 53 2.49 -3.86 -3.24
C TYR A 53 2.23 -4.45 -4.62
N GLN A 54 0.97 -4.75 -4.86
CA GLN A 54 0.41 -4.97 -6.18
C GLN A 54 -0.87 -4.14 -6.31
N ILE A 55 -0.91 -3.25 -7.30
CA ILE A 55 -2.02 -2.35 -7.56
C ILE A 55 -2.46 -2.51 -9.01
N THR A 56 -3.77 -2.68 -9.22
CA THR A 56 -4.36 -2.89 -10.53
C THR A 56 -5.54 -1.97 -10.77
N TYR A 57 -5.58 -1.28 -11.90
CA TYR A 57 -6.72 -0.45 -12.29
C TYR A 57 -6.80 -0.25 -13.82
N PRO A 58 -7.98 0.04 -14.40
CA PRO A 58 -8.15 0.20 -15.84
C PRO A 58 -7.27 1.31 -16.42
N GLU A 59 -6.63 1.05 -17.57
CA GLU A 59 -5.75 2.02 -18.25
C GLU A 59 -6.49 3.32 -18.58
N LYS A 60 -7.78 3.24 -18.91
CA LYS A 60 -8.63 4.38 -19.23
C LYS A 60 -8.84 5.35 -18.05
N GLU A 61 -8.60 4.90 -16.81
CA GLU A 61 -8.82 5.67 -15.58
C GLU A 61 -7.53 6.36 -15.05
N CYS A 62 -6.48 6.37 -15.89
CA CYS A 62 -5.18 6.97 -15.61
C CYS A 62 -5.26 8.45 -15.23
N CYS A 63 -4.29 9.02 -14.49
CA CYS A 63 -3.08 8.36 -13.98
C CYS A 63 -2.93 8.57 -12.48
N ALA A 64 -2.90 7.47 -11.74
CA ALA A 64 -2.78 7.48 -10.29
C ALA A 64 -1.31 7.43 -9.84
N ASN A 65 -1.04 7.94 -8.64
CA ASN A 65 0.21 7.75 -7.92
C ASN A 65 -0.09 7.12 -6.56
N LEU A 66 0.73 6.17 -6.14
CA LEU A 66 0.81 5.72 -4.75
C LEU A 66 1.65 6.71 -3.95
N LEU A 67 1.07 7.24 -2.89
CA LEU A 67 1.69 8.18 -1.97
C LEU A 67 1.98 7.47 -0.66
N ILE A 68 3.15 7.72 -0.10
CA ILE A 68 3.60 7.12 1.15
C ILE A 68 3.98 8.25 2.10
N TYR A 69 3.15 8.52 3.09
CA TYR A 69 3.36 9.56 4.08
C TYR A 69 3.98 8.99 5.36
N TYR A 70 4.75 9.84 6.03
CA TYR A 70 5.10 9.70 7.42
C TYR A 70 4.04 10.34 8.33
N ASP A 71 4.04 9.96 9.60
CA ASP A 71 3.24 10.56 10.67
C ASP A 71 3.32 12.09 10.76
N ASP A 72 4.52 12.66 10.70
CA ASP A 72 4.72 14.13 10.69
C ASP A 72 4.23 14.83 9.42
N GLN A 73 4.13 14.11 8.29
CA GLN A 73 3.58 14.63 7.04
C GLN A 73 2.05 14.55 7.05
N ILE A 74 1.49 13.45 7.59
CA ILE A 74 0.04 13.31 7.78
C ILE A 74 -0.50 14.41 8.71
N SER A 75 0.21 14.76 9.77
CA SER A 75 -0.23 15.81 10.71
C SER A 75 -0.30 17.22 10.09
N GLN A 76 0.33 17.43 8.93
CA GLN A 76 0.25 18.68 8.17
C GLN A 76 -0.97 18.73 7.24
N LEU A 77 -1.64 17.59 6.99
CA LEU A 77 -2.77 17.54 6.07
C LEU A 77 -4.02 18.13 6.70
N THR A 78 -4.73 18.96 5.96
CA THR A 78 -6.05 19.48 6.36
C THR A 78 -7.13 19.09 5.36
N GLU A 79 -8.39 19.17 5.80
CA GLU A 79 -9.56 18.91 4.94
C GLU A 79 -9.65 19.89 3.77
N SER A 80 -9.19 21.14 3.97
CA SER A 80 -9.24 22.21 2.97
C SER A 80 -8.17 22.10 1.88
N MET A 81 -7.13 21.27 2.09
CA MET A 81 -6.08 21.10 1.10
C MET A 81 -6.60 20.43 -0.18
N SER A 82 -6.22 21.00 -1.32
CA SER A 82 -6.37 20.41 -2.63
C SER A 82 -5.51 19.14 -2.78
N CYS A 83 -5.80 18.37 -3.83
CA CYS A 83 -4.99 17.19 -4.15
C CYS A 83 -3.50 17.52 -4.29
N GLN A 84 -3.19 18.61 -5.01
CA GLN A 84 -1.81 18.99 -5.27
C GLN A 84 -1.10 19.43 -3.98
N GLU A 85 -1.75 20.21 -3.12
CA GLU A 85 -1.19 20.59 -1.83
C GLU A 85 -0.87 19.38 -0.95
N ARG A 86 -1.73 18.34 -0.96
CA ARG A 86 -1.45 17.09 -0.23
C ARG A 86 -0.27 16.30 -0.82
N VAL A 87 -0.04 16.39 -2.13
CA VAL A 87 1.13 15.79 -2.79
C VAL A 87 2.39 16.59 -2.45
N ASP A 88 2.30 17.92 -2.40
CA ASP A 88 3.45 18.82 -2.21
C ASP A 88 4.03 18.78 -0.78
N VAL A 89 3.29 18.24 0.20
CA VAL A 89 3.83 17.92 1.54
C VAL A 89 4.92 16.84 1.48
N LEU A 90 4.92 16.00 0.43
CA LEU A 90 5.92 14.96 0.24
C LEU A 90 7.19 15.53 -0.42
N PRO A 91 8.38 15.32 0.17
CA PRO A 91 9.64 15.72 -0.45
C PRO A 91 9.88 14.91 -1.73
N LYS A 92 10.29 15.62 -2.79
CA LYS A 92 10.47 15.04 -4.13
C LYS A 92 11.56 13.97 -4.18
N ASP A 93 12.56 14.06 -3.31
CA ASP A 93 13.77 13.23 -3.37
C ASP A 93 13.69 11.94 -2.53
N ASN A 94 12.61 11.73 -1.78
CA ASN A 94 12.46 10.56 -0.90
C ASN A 94 11.73 9.37 -1.55
N TYR A 95 11.43 9.42 -2.85
CA TYR A 95 10.70 8.37 -3.57
C TYR A 95 9.34 7.99 -2.93
N GLN A 96 8.71 8.93 -2.21
CA GLN A 96 7.41 8.78 -1.54
C GLN A 96 6.21 8.93 -2.49
N ILE A 97 6.47 9.37 -3.72
CA ILE A 97 5.47 9.48 -4.79
C ILE A 97 5.84 8.45 -5.87
N ILE A 98 4.97 7.47 -6.06
CA ILE A 98 5.19 6.35 -6.98
C ILE A 98 4.15 6.41 -8.09
N PRO A 99 4.53 6.84 -9.30
CA PRO A 99 3.63 6.78 -10.45
C PRO A 99 3.19 5.35 -10.75
N LEU A 100 1.87 5.15 -10.91
CA LEU A 100 1.28 3.84 -11.17
C LEU A 100 0.94 3.65 -12.65
N SER A 101 1.84 4.04 -13.55
CA SER A 101 1.61 3.90 -15.00
C SER A 101 2.91 3.61 -15.77
N THR A 102 2.76 2.96 -16.93
CA THR A 102 3.87 2.69 -17.86
C THR A 102 4.39 3.96 -18.56
N LYS A 103 3.64 5.07 -18.50
CA LYS A 103 4.02 6.35 -19.12
C LYS A 103 5.11 7.10 -18.36
N SER A 104 5.35 6.70 -17.12
CA SER A 104 6.35 7.30 -16.24
C SER A 104 7.63 6.46 -16.22
N ALA A 105 8.76 7.06 -15.84
CA ALA A 105 10.01 6.34 -15.66
C ALA A 105 9.99 5.34 -14.48
N ALA A 106 8.89 5.26 -13.72
CA ALA A 106 8.74 4.34 -12.61
C ALA A 106 8.72 2.89 -13.12
N LYS A 107 9.72 2.12 -12.69
CA LYS A 107 9.77 0.66 -12.94
C LYS A 107 8.71 -0.04 -12.09
N GLY A 108 8.09 -1.09 -12.64
CA GLY A 108 7.18 -1.97 -11.90
C GLY A 108 5.74 -2.01 -12.42
N CYS A 109 5.35 -1.13 -13.34
CA CYS A 109 4.05 -1.17 -13.99
C CYS A 109 4.10 -1.83 -15.37
N THR A 110 3.09 -2.65 -15.67
CA THR A 110 2.89 -3.28 -16.98
C THR A 110 1.43 -3.11 -17.41
N LEU A 111 1.16 -3.25 -18.72
CA LEU A 111 -0.21 -3.32 -19.23
C LEU A 111 -0.63 -4.79 -19.37
N TYR A 112 -1.73 -5.14 -18.75
CA TYR A 112 -2.39 -6.44 -18.89
C TYR A 112 -3.73 -6.24 -19.60
N ARG A 113 -3.99 -7.02 -20.64
CA ARG A 113 -5.28 -7.01 -21.34
C ARG A 113 -6.10 -8.20 -20.86
N ASP A 114 -7.29 -7.93 -20.35
CA ASP A 114 -8.20 -8.99 -19.94
C ASP A 114 -8.87 -9.68 -21.13
N ASN A 115 -9.69 -10.69 -20.83
CA ASN A 115 -10.42 -11.47 -21.84
C ASN A 115 -11.49 -10.64 -22.57
N GLU A 116 -11.94 -9.52 -21.98
CA GLU A 116 -12.94 -8.61 -22.54
C GLU A 116 -12.29 -7.53 -23.42
N GLY A 117 -10.96 -7.48 -23.49
CA GLY A 117 -10.19 -6.49 -24.24
C GLY A 117 -10.00 -5.16 -23.52
N THR A 118 -10.24 -5.11 -22.22
CA THR A 118 -9.91 -3.95 -21.37
C THR A 118 -8.44 -4.03 -20.94
N ASN A 119 -7.71 -2.93 -21.13
CA ASN A 119 -6.34 -2.81 -20.64
C ASN A 119 -6.34 -2.34 -19.18
N PHE A 120 -5.47 -2.92 -18.37
CA PHE A 120 -5.23 -2.58 -16.97
C PHE A 120 -3.77 -2.26 -16.76
N TYR A 121 -3.50 -1.23 -15.96
CA TYR A 121 -2.19 -1.12 -15.31
C TYR A 121 -2.11 -2.17 -14.21
N VAL A 122 -1.04 -2.95 -14.21
CA VAL A 122 -0.66 -3.86 -13.13
C VAL A 122 0.71 -3.42 -12.62
N CYS A 123 0.73 -2.82 -11.44
CA CYS A 123 1.91 -2.22 -10.83
C CYS A 123 2.34 -3.01 -9.61
N THR A 124 3.52 -3.59 -9.67
CA THR A 124 4.15 -4.30 -8.55
C THR A 124 5.40 -3.58 -8.10
N GLY A 125 5.69 -3.67 -6.81
CA GLY A 125 6.93 -3.13 -6.27
C GLY A 125 7.06 -3.38 -4.79
N GLU A 126 8.16 -2.90 -4.23
CA GLU A 126 8.51 -3.07 -2.83
C GLU A 126 9.08 -1.78 -2.28
N ARG A 127 8.79 -1.51 -1.01
CA ARG A 127 9.41 -0.46 -0.23
C ARG A 127 9.95 -1.00 1.08
N THR A 128 11.27 -0.88 1.24
CA THR A 128 11.92 -1.02 2.54
C THR A 128 11.72 0.29 3.32
N LEU A 129 11.13 0.17 4.50
CA LEU A 129 10.77 1.31 5.34
C LEU A 129 11.83 1.45 6.44
N ASN A 130 12.79 2.35 6.21
CA ASN A 130 13.89 2.60 7.12
C ASN A 130 13.69 3.93 7.86
N SER A 131 13.78 3.90 9.19
CA SER A 131 13.72 5.08 10.05
C SER A 131 14.62 4.90 11.28
N ASN A 132 15.09 6.01 11.85
CA ASN A 132 15.96 6.03 13.05
C ASN A 132 15.25 5.56 14.34
N GLY A 133 13.97 5.22 14.26
CA GLY A 133 13.10 4.81 15.36
C GLY A 133 11.78 4.26 14.81
N PRO A 134 10.93 3.65 15.66
CA PRO A 134 9.59 3.24 15.28
C PRO A 134 8.83 4.42 14.68
N ARG A 135 8.25 4.23 13.50
CA ARG A 135 7.53 5.29 12.79
C ARG A 135 6.27 4.77 12.14
N SER A 136 5.22 5.58 12.13
CA SER A 136 3.97 5.26 11.43
C SER A 136 4.01 5.74 9.99
N TRP A 137 3.63 4.86 9.07
CA TRP A 137 3.59 5.13 7.63
C TRP A 137 2.18 4.92 7.11
N TYR A 138 1.78 5.77 6.17
CA TYR A 138 0.42 5.86 5.66
C TYR A 138 0.43 5.83 4.14
N PHE A 139 -0.34 4.94 3.53
CA PHE A 139 -0.42 4.81 2.08
C PHE A 139 -1.74 5.42 1.58
N ALA A 140 -1.64 6.19 0.50
CA ALA A 140 -2.75 6.87 -0.13
C ALA A 140 -2.58 6.84 -1.66
N ILE A 141 -3.62 7.23 -2.38
CA ILE A 141 -3.60 7.39 -3.82
C ILE A 141 -3.92 8.83 -4.17
N SER A 142 -3.21 9.37 -5.16
CA SER A 142 -3.59 10.61 -5.81
C SER A 142 -3.80 10.42 -7.30
N ARG A 143 -4.72 11.20 -7.86
CA ARG A 143 -4.99 11.38 -9.28
C ARG A 143 -5.22 12.88 -9.52
N CYS A 144 -4.26 13.69 -9.07
CA CYS A 144 -4.34 15.15 -9.18
C CYS A 144 -4.41 15.58 -10.64
N GLY A 145 -5.18 16.62 -10.93
CA GLY A 145 -5.42 17.08 -12.30
C GLY A 145 -6.40 16.21 -13.10
N ALA A 146 -6.91 15.10 -12.55
CA ALA A 146 -8.01 14.39 -13.19
C ALA A 146 -9.24 15.30 -13.25
N SER A 147 -9.72 15.58 -14.46
CA SER A 147 -10.95 16.36 -14.63
C SER A 147 -12.15 15.61 -14.05
N GLN A 148 -13.24 16.32 -13.73
CA GLN A 148 -14.49 15.65 -13.34
C GLN A 148 -15.01 14.67 -14.40
N ASN A 149 -14.58 14.86 -15.67
CA ASN A 149 -14.95 14.02 -16.81
C ASN A 149 -14.12 12.73 -16.92
N GLN A 150 -13.01 12.60 -16.19
CA GLN A 150 -12.19 11.38 -16.18
C GLN A 150 -12.84 10.22 -15.42
N GLY A 151 -13.99 10.48 -14.80
CA GLY A 151 -14.85 9.46 -14.21
C GLY A 151 -14.31 8.89 -12.91
N LEU A 152 -14.84 7.73 -12.55
CA LEU A 152 -14.49 7.00 -11.33
C LEU A 152 -13.07 6.41 -11.43
N LEU A 153 -12.40 6.25 -10.30
CA LEU A 153 -11.25 5.36 -10.17
C LEU A 153 -11.71 4.07 -9.50
N ASN A 154 -11.55 2.95 -10.20
CA ASN A 154 -11.76 1.59 -9.73
C ASN A 154 -10.42 0.85 -9.69
N MET A 155 -9.89 0.68 -8.48
CA MET A 155 -8.55 0.17 -8.25
C MET A 155 -8.58 -0.94 -7.22
N ASN A 156 -7.91 -2.05 -7.51
CA ASN A 156 -7.61 -3.10 -6.56
C ASN A 156 -6.20 -2.89 -6.00
N TYR A 157 -6.03 -3.12 -4.71
CA TYR A 157 -4.71 -3.11 -4.08
C TYR A 157 -4.51 -4.35 -3.20
N HIS A 158 -3.26 -4.75 -3.12
CA HIS A 158 -2.77 -5.83 -2.28
C HIS A 158 -1.41 -5.43 -1.72
N PHE A 159 -1.30 -5.39 -0.40
CA PHE A 159 -0.09 -5.12 0.35
C PHE A 159 0.31 -6.36 1.14
N ASN A 160 1.56 -6.78 1.01
CA ASN A 160 2.20 -7.77 1.87
C ASN A 160 3.19 -7.03 2.77
N VAL A 161 2.93 -7.07 4.08
CA VAL A 161 3.52 -6.20 5.08
C VAL A 161 4.31 -7.04 6.07
N THR A 162 5.55 -6.64 6.33
CA THR A 162 6.45 -7.29 7.29
C THR A 162 7.13 -6.25 8.18
N GLY A 163 7.54 -6.65 9.39
CA GLY A 163 8.19 -5.75 10.35
C GLY A 163 7.27 -4.70 10.99
N HIS A 164 5.95 -4.88 10.98
CA HIS A 164 5.04 -3.96 11.66
C HIS A 164 4.86 -4.30 13.15
N TYR A 165 4.42 -3.31 13.94
CA TYR A 165 3.96 -3.51 15.30
C TYR A 165 2.47 -3.89 15.34
N GLY A 166 2.05 -4.57 16.41
CA GLY A 166 0.66 -4.97 16.64
C GLY A 166 0.19 -6.13 15.78
N LYS A 167 -1.12 -6.43 15.82
CA LYS A 167 -1.73 -7.50 15.03
C LYS A 167 -1.87 -7.11 13.56
N CYS A 168 -1.85 -8.12 12.69
CA CYS A 168 -2.25 -7.93 11.30
C CYS A 168 -3.76 -7.81 11.16
N GLU A 169 -4.27 -6.62 11.46
CA GLU A 169 -5.66 -6.25 11.21
C GLU A 169 -5.72 -5.27 10.04
N ALA A 170 -6.71 -5.44 9.17
CA ALA A 170 -7.05 -4.43 8.17
C ALA A 170 -7.37 -3.11 8.89
N ASP A 171 -6.96 -1.98 8.33
CA ASP A 171 -7.19 -0.69 8.96
C ASP A 171 -8.70 -0.41 9.01
N PRO A 172 -9.32 -0.22 10.20
CA PRO A 172 -10.74 0.15 10.28
C PRO A 172 -11.04 1.50 9.62
N LEU A 173 -10.02 2.34 9.39
CA LEU A 173 -10.09 3.60 8.64
C LEU A 173 -9.80 3.44 7.14
N SER A 174 -9.40 2.26 6.67
CA SER A 174 -9.57 1.89 5.25
C SER A 174 -11.06 1.67 4.97
N LYS A 175 -11.87 2.71 5.19
CA LYS A 175 -13.27 2.74 4.80
C LYS A 175 -13.28 2.80 3.29
N THR A 176 -13.38 1.63 2.65
CA THR A 176 -13.88 1.52 1.28
C THR A 176 -15.23 2.21 1.26
N ILE A 177 -15.29 3.45 0.76
CA ILE A 177 -16.54 4.16 0.59
C ILE A 177 -17.19 3.55 -0.64
N TYR A 178 -18.19 2.69 -0.43
CA TYR A 178 -19.12 2.33 -1.48
C TYR A 178 -19.92 3.60 -1.83
N PRO A 179 -20.03 4.01 -3.10
CA PRO A 179 -21.01 5.03 -3.44
C PRO A 179 -22.40 4.47 -3.12
N GLU A 180 -23.12 5.10 -2.18
CA GLU A 180 -24.55 4.88 -2.07
C GLU A 180 -25.22 5.39 -3.35
N ASN A 181 -26.14 4.58 -3.87
CA ASN A 181 -26.85 4.77 -5.14
C ASN A 181 -27.59 6.11 -5.22
#